data_AF-A0A832X6A7-F1
#
_entry.id   AF-A0A832X6A7-F1
#
_cell.length_a   1.000
_cell.length_b   1.000
_cell.length_c   1.000
_cell.angle_alpha   90.00
_cell.angle_beta   90.00
_cell.angle_gamma   90.00
#
_symmetry.space_group_name_H-M   'P 1'
#
loop_
_entity.id
_entity.type
_entity.pdbx_description
1 polymer ?
#
loop_
_entity_poly.entity_id
_entity_poly.type
_entity_poly.pdbx_seq_one_letter_code
_entity_poly.pdbx_strand_id
1 'polypeptide(L)'
;VWLAVLPVAKLFLVNYISNTEGAKISYEDTYPSSFGKFLAAYPYNSTHYKIMEVSYWSGIGKSDYIEKINVTGDVPDASAYIEKAGKLYSTAVPQEIDYPVYSVSEENGSVTVTLSDARDQYVKYWAYFKTVYRFVFDKESGEYVAYASEQEGREKKLEENWFRRIS
;
A
#
# COMPACT_ATOMS: atom_id res chain seq x y z
N VAL A 1 22.67 -21.28 12.60
CA VAL A 1 22.85 -20.19 13.61
C VAL A 1 22.39 -18.85 13.04
N TRP A 2 23.04 -18.27 12.03
CA TRP A 2 22.65 -16.98 11.43
C TRP A 2 21.18 -16.89 10.97
N LEU A 3 20.64 -17.95 10.36
CA LEU A 3 19.23 -18.01 9.93
C LEU A 3 18.22 -17.95 11.09
N ALA A 4 18.60 -18.35 12.31
CA ALA A 4 17.74 -18.28 13.49
C ALA A 4 17.92 -16.96 14.26
N VAL A 5 19.11 -16.37 14.20
CA VAL A 5 19.41 -15.11 14.88
C VAL A 5 18.71 -13.92 14.23
N LEU A 6 18.61 -13.88 12.89
CA LEU A 6 18.00 -12.75 12.18
C LEU A 6 16.49 -12.60 12.45
N PRO A 7 15.64 -13.65 12.41
CA PRO A 7 14.23 -13.54 12.78
C PRO A 7 14.02 -13.08 14.22
N VAL A 8 14.81 -13.61 15.16
CA VAL A 8 14.72 -13.24 16.58
C VAL A 8 15.16 -11.79 16.79
N ALA A 9 16.23 -11.35 16.14
CA ALA A 9 16.66 -9.94 16.19
C ALA A 9 15.58 -9.00 15.63
N LYS A 10 14.95 -9.36 14.49
CA LYS A 10 13.82 -8.61 13.93
C LYS A 10 12.66 -8.53 14.92
N LEU A 11 12.35 -9.63 15.64
CA LEU A 11 11.29 -9.64 16.64
C LEU A 11 11.57 -8.63 17.76
N PHE A 12 12.80 -8.59 18.28
CA PHE A 12 13.19 -7.61 19.29
C PHE A 12 13.12 -6.17 18.77
N LEU A 13 13.56 -5.91 17.53
CA LEU A 13 13.44 -4.60 16.91
C LEU A 13 11.97 -4.16 16.80
N VAL A 14 11.10 -5.02 16.29
CA VAL A 14 9.66 -4.75 16.12
C VAL A 14 8.98 -4.49 17.47
N ASN A 15 9.33 -5.28 18.50
CA ASN A 15 8.81 -5.07 19.85
C ASN A 15 9.29 -3.73 20.44
N TYR A 16 10.56 -3.39 20.25
CA TYR A 16 11.12 -2.11 20.71
C TYR A 16 10.38 -0.93 20.07
N ILE A 17 10.25 -0.91 18.74
CA ILE A 17 9.56 0.20 18.05
C ILE A 17 8.06 0.23 18.39
N SER A 18 7.41 -0.92 18.60
CA SER A 18 6.00 -0.97 19.01
C SER A 18 5.80 -0.30 20.36
N ASN A 19 6.69 -0.59 21.32
CA ASN A 19 6.66 0.01 22.64
C ASN A 19 6.97 1.51 22.59
N THR A 20 7.95 1.93 21.79
CA THR A 20 8.30 3.35 21.60
C THR A 20 7.15 4.14 21.01
N GLU A 21 6.45 3.58 20.03
CA GLU A 21 5.31 4.22 19.35
C GLU A 21 4.01 4.11 20.14
N GLY A 22 3.93 3.24 21.15
CA GLY A 22 2.69 2.92 21.83
C GLY A 22 1.65 2.27 20.90
N ALA A 23 2.11 1.65 19.82
CA ALA A 23 1.28 1.10 18.76
C ALA A 23 1.73 -0.32 18.38
N LYS A 24 0.79 -1.20 18.04
CA LYS A 24 1.10 -2.55 17.59
C LYS A 24 1.64 -2.50 16.15
N ILE A 25 2.92 -2.79 15.98
CA ILE A 25 3.55 -2.89 14.66
C ILE A 25 3.67 -4.37 14.28
N SER A 26 3.30 -4.70 13.03
CA SER A 26 3.30 -6.07 12.54
C SER A 26 4.72 -6.56 12.28
N TYR A 27 5.08 -7.71 12.85
CA TYR A 27 6.35 -8.36 12.53
C TYR A 27 6.37 -8.82 11.06
N GLU A 28 5.27 -9.38 10.58
CA GLU A 28 5.15 -9.89 9.21
C GLU A 28 5.25 -8.72 8.22
N ASP A 29 4.52 -7.65 8.47
CA ASP A 29 4.44 -6.48 7.59
C ASP A 29 5.58 -5.48 7.82
N THR A 30 6.63 -5.88 8.56
CA THR A 30 7.88 -5.14 8.66
C THR A 30 8.88 -5.71 7.67
N TYR A 31 9.05 -5.06 6.52
CA TYR A 31 9.78 -5.64 5.40
C TYR A 31 11.21 -5.13 5.30
N PRO A 32 12.17 -5.97 4.88
CA PRO A 32 13.54 -5.53 4.67
C PRO A 32 13.61 -4.51 3.53
N SER A 33 14.20 -3.35 3.80
CA SER A 33 14.50 -2.33 2.76
C SER A 33 15.96 -2.39 2.31
N SER A 34 16.86 -2.77 3.21
CA SER A 34 18.26 -3.11 2.95
C SER A 34 18.83 -3.88 4.14
N PHE A 35 20.12 -4.24 4.13
CA PHE A 35 20.71 -5.03 5.20
C PHE A 35 20.54 -4.36 6.58
N GLY A 36 19.81 -5.04 7.47
CA GLY A 36 19.53 -4.56 8.83
C GLY A 36 18.61 -3.34 8.92
N LYS A 37 17.94 -2.98 7.81
CA LYS A 37 16.94 -1.91 7.74
C LYS A 37 15.61 -2.44 7.24
N PHE A 38 14.53 -1.90 7.77
CA PHE A 38 13.18 -2.35 7.47
C PHE A 38 12.25 -1.15 7.27
N LEU A 39 11.22 -1.32 6.45
CA LEU A 39 10.06 -0.45 6.44
C LEU A 39 8.99 -1.06 7.33
N ALA A 40 8.47 -0.26 8.24
CA ALA A 40 7.36 -0.59 9.11
C ALA A 40 6.25 0.45 8.92
N ALA A 41 5.01 0.04 9.14
CA ALA A 41 3.86 0.93 9.11
C ALA A 41 2.83 0.50 10.16
N TYR A 42 1.94 1.42 10.52
CA TYR A 42 0.75 1.11 11.31
C TYR A 42 -0.35 2.15 11.07
N PRO A 43 -1.63 1.80 11.29
CA PRO A 43 -2.74 2.76 11.25
C PRO A 43 -2.64 3.72 12.44
N TYR A 44 -2.22 4.96 12.18
CA TYR A 44 -2.07 5.97 13.22
C TYR A 44 -3.44 6.50 13.69
N ASN A 45 -4.33 6.76 12.74
CA ASN A 45 -5.71 7.14 13.02
C ASN A 45 -6.65 6.71 11.87
N SER A 46 -7.86 7.27 11.80
CA SER A 46 -8.83 6.96 10.75
C SER A 46 -8.36 7.40 9.35
N THR A 47 -7.59 8.47 9.25
CA THR A 47 -7.21 9.12 7.98
C THR A 47 -5.77 8.93 7.57
N HIS A 48 -4.87 8.51 8.47
CA HIS A 48 -3.44 8.39 8.20
C HIS A 48 -2.85 7.05 8.65
N TYR A 49 -1.85 6.58 7.92
CA TYR A 49 -0.84 5.65 8.40
C TYR A 49 0.37 6.42 8.90
N LYS A 50 1.08 5.86 9.89
CA LYS A 50 2.46 6.24 10.16
C LYS A 50 3.38 5.19 9.55
N ILE A 51 4.41 5.65 8.85
CA ILE A 51 5.40 4.80 8.19
C ILE A 51 6.79 5.16 8.64
N MET A 52 7.68 4.18 8.70
CA MET A 52 8.99 4.32 9.32
C MET A 52 10.05 3.48 8.61
N GLU A 53 11.23 4.05 8.42
CA GLU A 53 12.45 3.27 8.22
C GLU A 53 13.06 2.99 9.60
N VAL A 54 13.19 1.70 9.94
CA VAL A 54 13.76 1.23 11.20
C VAL A 54 15.03 0.42 10.95
N SER A 55 15.98 0.42 11.87
CA SER A 55 17.20 -0.35 11.75
C SER A 55 17.64 -0.96 13.08
N TYR A 56 18.44 -2.03 13.02
CA TYR A 56 18.99 -2.65 14.22
C TYR A 56 19.90 -1.72 15.03
N TRP A 57 20.55 -0.74 14.40
CA TRP A 57 21.53 0.13 15.06
C TRP A 57 20.90 1.38 15.66
N SER A 58 19.92 1.97 14.98
CA SER A 58 19.36 3.28 15.33
C SER A 58 17.93 3.21 15.86
N GLY A 59 17.27 2.05 15.82
CA GLY A 59 15.82 1.98 16.03
C GLY A 59 15.10 2.73 14.90
N ILE A 60 14.26 3.72 15.24
CA ILE A 60 13.52 4.53 14.27
C ILE A 60 14.46 5.58 13.66
N GLY A 61 14.70 5.51 12.34
CA GLY A 61 15.56 6.45 11.62
C GLY A 61 14.81 7.59 10.96
N LYS A 62 13.81 7.27 10.13
CA LYS A 62 12.91 8.22 9.48
C LYS A 62 11.47 7.81 9.70
N SER A 63 10.57 8.77 9.83
CA SER A 63 9.14 8.50 9.92
C SER A 63 8.34 9.58 9.23
N ASP A 64 7.16 9.23 8.73
CA ASP A 64 6.22 10.17 8.13
C ASP A 64 4.77 9.70 8.32
N TYR A 65 3.83 10.56 7.96
CA TYR A 65 2.40 10.28 7.99
C TYR A 65 1.80 10.39 6.60
N ILE A 66 1.10 9.35 6.18
CA ILE A 66 0.51 9.27 4.84
C ILE A 66 -0.99 9.15 4.94
N GLU A 67 -1.68 10.01 4.22
CA GLU A 67 -3.12 9.97 4.06
C GLU A 67 -3.54 8.65 3.42
N LYS A 68 -4.56 8.01 3.98
CA LYS A 68 -5.14 6.78 3.41
C LYS A 68 -5.91 7.05 2.13
N ILE A 69 -6.46 8.26 2.00
CA ILE A 69 -7.27 8.70 0.88
C ILE A 69 -6.83 10.11 0.53
N ASN A 70 -6.40 10.30 -0.71
CA ASN A 70 -6.15 11.59 -1.30
C ASN A 70 -7.12 11.80 -2.48
N VAL A 71 -7.81 12.94 -2.52
CA VAL A 71 -8.73 13.29 -3.62
C VAL A 71 -8.21 14.54 -4.28
N THR A 72 -7.83 14.43 -5.55
CA THR A 72 -7.33 15.54 -6.35
C THR A 72 -8.44 16.07 -7.26
N GLY A 73 -8.85 17.31 -7.02
CA GLY A 73 -9.94 17.96 -7.75
C GLY A 73 -11.30 17.82 -7.04
N ASP A 74 -12.37 18.21 -7.74
CA ASP A 74 -13.74 18.10 -7.26
C ASP A 74 -14.37 16.81 -7.79
N VAL A 75 -14.31 15.75 -6.99
CA VAL A 75 -14.88 14.43 -7.32
C VAL A 75 -15.99 14.11 -6.30
N PRO A 76 -17.25 14.50 -6.55
CA PRO A 76 -18.34 14.47 -5.57
C PRO A 76 -18.62 13.09 -4.97
N ASP A 77 -18.31 12.01 -5.70
CA ASP A 77 -18.58 10.62 -5.31
C ASP A 77 -17.29 9.80 -5.06
N ALA A 78 -16.17 10.46 -4.71
CA ALA A 78 -14.87 9.81 -4.54
C ALA A 78 -14.92 8.58 -3.61
N SER A 79 -15.68 8.66 -2.52
CA SER A 79 -15.86 7.55 -1.56
C SER A 79 -16.47 6.30 -2.20
N ALA A 80 -17.45 6.46 -3.09
CA ALA A 80 -18.09 5.35 -3.79
C ALA A 80 -17.13 4.67 -4.78
N TYR A 81 -16.29 5.45 -5.47
CA TYR A 81 -15.27 4.90 -6.36
C TYR A 81 -14.16 4.17 -5.60
N ILE A 82 -13.75 4.68 -4.43
CA ILE A 82 -12.81 3.99 -3.53
C ILE A 82 -13.40 2.66 -3.06
N GLU A 83 -14.67 2.64 -2.63
CA GLU A 83 -15.33 1.40 -2.20
C GLU A 83 -15.40 0.38 -3.34
N LYS A 84 -15.74 0.81 -4.56
CA LYS A 84 -15.74 -0.04 -5.75
C LYS A 84 -14.34 -0.60 -6.05
N ALA A 85 -13.31 0.24 -6.07
CA ALA A 85 -11.93 -0.18 -6.30
C ALA A 85 -11.44 -1.15 -5.22
N GLY A 86 -11.74 -0.88 -3.94
CA GLY A 86 -11.41 -1.77 -2.82
C GLY A 86 -12.11 -3.12 -2.92
N LYS A 87 -13.39 -3.14 -3.31
CA LYS A 87 -14.14 -4.38 -3.59
C LYS A 87 -13.51 -5.16 -4.74
N LEU A 88 -13.19 -4.52 -5.85
CA LEU A 88 -12.50 -5.16 -6.98
C LEU A 88 -11.17 -5.76 -6.53
N TYR A 89 -10.32 -4.97 -5.87
CA TYR A 89 -9.04 -5.43 -5.36
C TYR A 89 -9.15 -6.60 -4.39
N SER A 90 -10.16 -6.63 -3.52
CA SER A 90 -10.37 -7.75 -2.59
C SER A 90 -10.62 -9.09 -3.27
N THR A 91 -10.99 -9.08 -4.56
CA THR A 91 -11.16 -10.30 -5.37
C THR A 91 -9.90 -10.70 -6.15
N ALA A 92 -8.86 -9.85 -6.16
CA ALA A 92 -7.59 -10.14 -6.81
C ALA A 92 -6.83 -11.23 -6.05
N VAL A 93 -6.08 -12.05 -6.79
CA VAL A 93 -5.18 -13.05 -6.20
C VAL A 93 -3.83 -12.96 -6.93
N PRO A 94 -2.73 -12.63 -6.23
CA PRO A 94 -2.59 -12.37 -4.78
C PRO A 94 -2.99 -10.94 -4.34
N GLN A 95 -3.26 -10.78 -3.03
CA GLN A 95 -3.39 -9.46 -2.38
C GLN A 95 -2.04 -9.06 -1.79
N GLU A 96 -1.35 -8.15 -2.47
CA GLU A 96 0.03 -7.73 -2.16
C GLU A 96 0.14 -6.43 -1.34
N ILE A 97 -0.98 -5.77 -1.02
CA ILE A 97 -1.03 -4.47 -0.35
C ILE A 97 -1.52 -4.67 1.09
N ASP A 98 -0.67 -4.39 2.07
CA ASP A 98 -1.03 -4.51 3.49
C ASP A 98 -1.58 -3.20 4.05
N TYR A 99 -1.07 -2.06 3.58
CA TYR A 99 -1.48 -0.73 4.02
C TYR A 99 -2.06 0.07 2.85
N PRO A 100 -3.32 -0.17 2.46
CA PRO A 100 -3.89 0.39 1.24
C PRO A 100 -4.08 1.91 1.34
N VAL A 101 -3.52 2.61 0.36
CA VAL A 101 -3.67 4.05 0.13
C VAL A 101 -4.35 4.27 -1.21
N TYR A 102 -5.35 5.15 -1.23
CA TYR A 102 -6.13 5.48 -2.40
C TYR A 102 -5.84 6.91 -2.85
N SER A 103 -5.69 7.10 -4.15
CA SER A 103 -5.71 8.41 -4.80
C SER A 103 -6.82 8.46 -5.83
N VAL A 104 -7.67 9.47 -5.77
CA VAL A 104 -8.80 9.64 -6.70
C VAL A 104 -8.63 10.94 -7.48
N SER A 105 -8.81 10.85 -8.80
CA SER A 105 -8.84 12.00 -9.68
C SER A 105 -9.90 11.81 -10.76
N GLU A 106 -10.45 12.91 -11.27
CA GLU A 106 -11.38 12.89 -12.41
C GLU A 106 -10.76 13.59 -13.61
N GLU A 107 -10.85 12.97 -14.77
CA GLU A 107 -10.39 13.53 -16.04
C GLU A 107 -11.30 13.05 -17.18
N ASN A 108 -11.71 13.96 -18.08
CA ASN A 108 -12.45 13.64 -19.31
C ASN A 108 -13.69 12.73 -19.10
N GLY A 109 -14.45 12.95 -18.01
CA GLY A 109 -15.64 12.16 -17.70
C GLY A 109 -15.36 10.76 -17.13
N SER A 110 -14.10 10.45 -16.83
CA SER A 110 -13.68 9.21 -16.17
C SER A 110 -13.11 9.50 -14.79
N VAL A 111 -13.40 8.62 -13.82
CA VAL A 111 -12.80 8.67 -12.49
C VAL A 111 -11.70 7.63 -12.40
N THR A 112 -10.49 8.09 -12.11
CA THR A 112 -9.33 7.23 -11.88
C THR A 112 -9.11 7.05 -10.38
N VAL A 113 -9.08 5.80 -9.93
CA VAL A 113 -8.69 5.41 -8.57
C VAL A 113 -7.38 4.65 -8.65
N THR A 114 -6.36 5.17 -8.00
CA THR A 114 -5.07 4.50 -7.81
C THR A 114 -5.02 3.90 -6.41
N LEU A 115 -4.64 2.63 -6.31
CA LEU A 115 -4.48 1.89 -5.06
C LEU A 115 -3.04 1.39 -4.96
N SER A 116 -2.36 1.72 -3.88
CA SER A 116 -0.96 1.36 -3.63
C SER A 116 -0.73 1.07 -2.14
N ASP A 117 0.48 0.65 -1.77
CA ASP A 117 0.86 0.49 -0.36
C ASP A 117 1.42 1.81 0.20
N ALA A 118 1.08 2.15 1.44
CA ALA A 118 1.55 3.38 2.10
C ALA A 118 3.09 3.51 2.14
N ARG A 119 3.80 2.38 2.13
CA ARG A 119 5.26 2.33 2.22
C ARG A 119 5.95 2.60 0.88
N ASP A 120 5.22 2.57 -0.24
CA ASP A 120 5.77 2.60 -1.61
C ASP A 120 6.69 3.79 -1.89
N GLN A 121 6.46 4.94 -1.26
CA GLN A 121 7.30 6.12 -1.49
C GLN A 121 8.65 6.13 -0.74
N TYR A 122 8.88 5.23 0.23
CA TYR A 122 10.15 5.13 0.99
C TYR A 122 11.07 4.03 0.46
N VAL A 123 10.65 3.41 -0.64
CA VAL A 123 11.28 2.29 -1.32
C VAL A 123 12.41 2.78 -2.22
N LYS A 124 13.60 2.20 -2.07
CA LYS A 124 14.75 2.54 -2.93
C LYS A 124 15.15 1.47 -3.96
N TYR A 125 14.96 0.18 -3.67
CA TYR A 125 15.44 -0.94 -4.54
C TYR A 125 14.67 -2.24 -4.30
N TRP A 126 13.53 -2.51 -4.95
CA TRP A 126 12.60 -3.54 -4.44
C TRP A 126 12.40 -4.77 -5.32
N ALA A 127 12.47 -5.94 -4.66
CA ALA A 127 12.06 -7.25 -5.14
C ALA A 127 10.69 -7.69 -4.57
N TYR A 128 10.04 -6.88 -3.71
CA TYR A 128 8.93 -7.36 -2.87
C TYR A 128 7.60 -6.58 -2.98
N PHE A 129 7.54 -5.39 -3.58
CA PHE A 129 6.28 -4.63 -3.60
C PHE A 129 6.12 -3.84 -4.88
N LYS A 130 5.39 -4.43 -5.82
CA LYS A 130 5.34 -3.92 -7.17
C LYS A 130 3.93 -3.94 -7.75
N THR A 131 2.92 -3.52 -7.00
CA THR A 131 1.64 -3.27 -7.66
C THR A 131 0.93 -2.02 -7.17
N VAL A 132 1.08 -0.96 -7.97
CA VAL A 132 0.09 0.11 -8.02
C VAL A 132 -1.02 -0.34 -8.96
N TYR A 133 -2.23 -0.46 -8.44
CA TYR A 133 -3.43 -0.76 -9.20
C TYR A 133 -4.11 0.52 -9.61
N ARG A 134 -4.47 0.66 -10.89
CA ARG A 134 -5.19 1.81 -11.39
C ARG A 134 -6.51 1.37 -12.00
N PHE A 135 -7.61 1.86 -11.45
CA PHE A 135 -8.96 1.58 -11.92
C PHE A 135 -9.51 2.86 -12.57
N VAL A 136 -9.90 2.77 -13.83
CA VAL A 136 -10.51 3.86 -14.59
C VAL A 136 -11.96 3.51 -14.79
N PHE A 137 -12.85 4.27 -14.16
CA PHE A 137 -14.30 4.11 -14.23
C PHE A 137 -14.89 5.14 -15.18
N ASP A 138 -15.68 4.68 -16.13
CA ASP A 138 -16.48 5.55 -17.00
C ASP A 138 -17.76 5.99 -16.24
N LYS A 139 -18.00 7.30 -16.15
CA LYS A 139 -19.12 7.83 -15.35
C LYS A 139 -20.48 7.56 -15.97
N GLU A 140 -20.57 7.40 -17.29
CA GLU A 140 -21.83 7.27 -18.01
C GLU A 140 -22.31 5.81 -18.05
N SER A 141 -21.41 4.90 -18.44
CA SER A 141 -21.68 3.47 -18.59
C SER A 141 -21.54 2.70 -17.27
N GLY A 142 -20.73 3.21 -16.34
CA GLY A 142 -20.34 2.48 -15.12
C GLY A 142 -19.35 1.34 -15.38
N GLU A 143 -18.87 1.17 -16.61
CA GLU A 143 -17.81 0.22 -16.94
C GLU A 143 -16.47 0.67 -16.34
N TYR A 144 -15.53 -0.28 -16.22
CA TYR A 144 -14.20 0.02 -15.74
C TYR A 144 -13.11 -0.72 -16.51
N VAL A 145 -11.92 -0.13 -16.51
CA VAL A 145 -10.69 -0.78 -16.93
C VAL A 145 -9.70 -0.73 -15.79
N ALA A 146 -9.07 -1.86 -15.49
CA ALA A 146 -8.06 -1.96 -14.47
C ALA A 146 -6.67 -2.17 -15.06
N TYR A 147 -5.68 -1.61 -14.40
CA TYR A 147 -4.28 -1.71 -14.75
C TYR A 147 -3.45 -2.04 -13.52
N ALA A 148 -2.33 -2.72 -13.72
CA ALA A 148 -1.31 -2.93 -12.72
C ALA A 148 0.01 -2.36 -13.23
N SER A 149 0.73 -1.66 -12.36
CA SER A 149 2.08 -1.22 -12.66
C SER A 149 3.06 -1.63 -11.56
N GLU A 150 4.16 -2.16 -12.05
CA GLU A 150 5.38 -2.48 -11.33
C GLU A 150 6.26 -1.22 -11.25
N GLN A 151 6.97 -0.97 -10.13
CA GLN A 151 7.93 0.15 -10.09
C GLN A 151 8.98 0.00 -11.21
N GLU A 152 9.18 1.03 -12.02
CA GLU A 152 10.01 1.05 -13.25
C GLU A 152 9.52 0.13 -14.40
N GLY A 153 8.38 -0.53 -14.23
CA GLY A 153 7.76 -1.38 -15.24
C GLY A 153 6.77 -0.62 -16.11
N ARG A 154 6.44 -1.20 -17.27
CA ARG A 154 5.30 -0.73 -18.05
C ARG A 154 4.02 -1.14 -17.34
N GLU A 155 3.08 -0.21 -17.27
CA GLU A 155 1.71 -0.51 -16.88
C GLU A 155 1.12 -1.56 -17.83
N LYS A 156 0.43 -2.55 -17.25
CA LYS A 156 -0.26 -3.60 -17.97
C LYS A 156 -1.76 -3.49 -17.68
N LYS A 157 -2.56 -3.53 -18.74
CA LYS A 157 -4.01 -3.70 -18.62
C LYS A 157 -4.28 -5.09 -18.02
N LEU A 158 -5.10 -5.13 -16.99
CA LEU A 158 -5.54 -6.36 -16.35
C LEU A 158 -6.73 -6.94 -17.13
N GLU A 159 -6.65 -8.23 -17.42
CA GLU A 159 -7.76 -8.97 -18.02
C GLU A 159 -8.90 -9.14 -17.01
N GLU A 160 -10.15 -9.31 -17.48
CA GLU A 160 -11.33 -9.47 -16.61
C GLU A 160 -11.21 -10.65 -15.63
N ASN A 161 -10.43 -11.67 -15.97
CA ASN A 161 -10.18 -12.85 -15.12
C ASN A 161 -9.27 -12.57 -13.92
N TRP A 162 -8.61 -11.41 -13.88
CA TRP A 162 -7.72 -11.02 -12.79
C TRP A 162 -8.48 -10.74 -11.49
N PHE A 163 -9.71 -10.24 -11.63
CA PHE A 163 -10.64 -10.00 -10.54
C PHE A 163 -11.75 -11.04 -10.63
N ARG A 164 -12.03 -11.78 -9.55
CA ARG A 164 -13.19 -12.67 -9.56
C ARG A 164 -14.45 -11.82 -9.73
N ARG A 165 -15.36 -12.23 -10.63
CA ARG A 165 -16.65 -11.56 -10.82
C ARG A 165 -17.34 -11.39 -9.46
N ILE A 166 -17.63 -10.16 -9.10
CA ILE A 166 -18.48 -9.83 -7.96
C ILE A 166 -19.90 -10.18 -8.40
N SER A 167 -20.46 -11.26 -7.86
CA SER A 167 -21.84 -11.70 -8.09
C SER A 167 -22.83 -10.96 -7.21
#